data_AF-A0A9D6L133-F1
#
_entry.id   AF-A0A9D6L133-F1
#
_cell.length_a   1.000
_cell.length_b   1.000
_cell.length_c   1.000
_cell.angle_alpha   90.00
_cell.angle_beta   90.00
_cell.angle_gamma   90.00
#
_symmetry.space_group_name_H-M   'P 1'
#
loop_
_entity.id
_entity.type
_entity.pdbx_description
1 polymer ?
#
loop_
_entity_poly.entity_id
_entity_poly.type
_entity_poly.pdbx_seq_one_letter_code
_entity_poly.pdbx_strand_id
1 'polypeptide(L)'
;MEKLVVKGSKEIKMHLADSIQQTIQTLGVLKPKKKTKKLIAKSSKKLAKLVGKQMKKELKKIASLKKRADGKKEKHEELATA
;
A
#
# COMPACT_ATOMS: atom_id res chain seq x y z
N MET A 1 -6.00 -14.75 8.64
CA MET A 1 -5.09 -13.72 8.06
C MET A 1 -5.94 -12.53 7.65
N GLU A 2 -5.70 -11.35 8.22
CA GLU A 2 -6.37 -10.12 7.76
C GLU A 2 -6.13 -9.96 6.26
N LYS A 3 -7.20 -9.83 5.49
CA LYS A 3 -7.12 -9.55 4.06
C LYS A 3 -6.33 -8.26 3.89
N LEU A 4 -5.17 -8.34 3.24
CA LEU A 4 -4.47 -7.18 2.67
C LEU A 4 -5.39 -6.56 1.62
N VAL A 5 -6.36 -5.76 2.06
CA VAL A 5 -7.23 -4.98 1.19
C VAL A 5 -6.33 -3.92 0.57
N VAL A 6 -6.12 -4.02 -0.73
CA VAL A 6 -5.35 -3.05 -1.51
C VAL A 6 -6.13 -1.75 -1.50
N LYS A 7 -5.83 -0.90 -0.51
CA LYS A 7 -6.41 0.43 -0.42
C LYS A 7 -5.94 1.25 -1.61
N GLY A 8 -6.85 1.96 -2.25
CA GLY A 8 -6.52 2.80 -3.42
C GLY A 8 -5.52 3.90 -3.03
N SER A 9 -4.79 4.47 -4.00
CA SER A 9 -3.83 5.57 -3.73
C SER A 9 -4.45 6.75 -2.97
N LYS A 10 -5.76 6.97 -3.12
CA LYS A 10 -6.52 8.01 -2.41
C LYS A 10 -6.68 7.69 -0.92
N GLU A 11 -7.01 6.45 -0.59
CA GLU A 11 -7.14 5.98 0.81
C GLU A 11 -5.80 5.91 1.52
N ILE A 12 -4.75 5.42 0.84
CA ILE A 12 -3.37 5.43 1.36
C ILE A 12 -2.96 6.86 1.75
N LYS A 13 -3.31 7.83 0.91
CA LYS A 13 -3.00 9.25 1.15
C LYS A 13 -3.75 9.82 2.35
N MET A 14 -5.04 9.49 2.49
CA MET A 14 -5.84 9.90 3.65
C MET A 14 -5.25 9.32 4.94
N HIS A 15 -5.04 8.00 5.00
CA HIS A 15 -4.50 7.37 6.20
C HIS A 15 -3.10 7.86 6.56
N LEU A 16 -2.22 8.10 5.58
CA LEU A 16 -0.90 8.70 5.83
C LEU A 16 -1.00 10.14 6.35
N ALA A 17 -1.95 10.93 5.85
CA ALA A 17 -2.14 12.29 6.32
C ALA A 17 -2.67 12.30 7.77
N ASP A 18 -3.68 11.47 8.04
CA ASP A 18 -4.29 11.34 9.37
C ASP A 18 -3.28 10.80 10.39
N SER A 19 -2.51 9.77 10.03
CA SER A 19 -1.49 9.18 10.90
C SER A 19 -0.38 10.19 11.22
N ILE A 20 0.11 10.95 10.23
CA ILE A 20 1.10 12.01 10.48
C ILE A 20 0.51 13.12 11.36
N GLN A 21 -0.76 13.49 11.16
CA GLN A 21 -1.42 14.48 12.02
C GLN A 21 -1.58 13.98 13.46
N GLN A 22 -1.96 12.73 13.66
CA GLN A 22 -2.05 12.10 14.98
C GLN A 22 -0.68 12.08 15.66
N THR A 23 0.39 11.66 14.97
CA THR A 23 1.75 11.69 15.54
C THR A 23 2.17 13.11 15.94
N ILE A 24 1.84 14.13 15.14
CA ILE A 24 2.15 15.53 15.45
C ILE A 24 1.37 16.03 16.66
N GLN A 25 0.11 15.60 16.83
CA GLN A 25 -0.69 15.89 18.02
C GLN A 25 -0.12 15.18 19.26
N THR A 26 0.29 13.91 19.15
CA THR A 26 0.93 13.14 20.23
C THR A 26 2.24 13.78 20.67
N LEU A 27 3.01 14.37 19.74
CA LEU A 27 4.24 15.11 20.03
C LEU A 27 4.00 16.52 20.62
N GLY A 28 2.77 16.84 21.03
CA GLY A 28 2.43 18.07 21.75
C GLY A 28 2.14 19.29 20.86
N VAL A 29 2.13 19.15 19.53
CA VAL A 29 1.75 20.25 18.62
C VAL A 29 0.23 20.27 18.46
N LEU A 30 -0.45 20.84 19.47
CA LEU A 30 -1.91 20.91 19.58
C LEU A 30 -2.60 21.62 18.38
N LYS A 31 -1.93 22.60 17.75
CA LYS A 31 -2.48 23.38 16.62
C LYS A 31 -1.42 23.66 15.55
N PRO A 32 -1.24 22.76 14.57
CA PRO A 32 -0.33 23.03 13.46
C PRO A 32 -0.80 24.25 12.65
N LYS A 33 0.07 25.26 12.52
CA LYS A 33 -0.17 26.45 11.69
C LYS A 33 -0.49 26.05 10.24
N LYS A 34 -1.16 26.93 9.48
CA LYS A 34 -1.57 26.69 8.08
C LYS A 34 -0.41 26.23 7.18
N LYS A 35 0.80 26.76 7.41
CA LYS A 35 2.04 26.35 6.72
C LYS A 35 2.42 24.89 7.02
N THR A 36 2.34 24.47 8.30
CA THR A 36 2.61 23.10 8.74
C THR A 36 1.61 22.12 8.14
N LYS A 37 0.31 22.44 8.13
CA LYS A 37 -0.71 21.61 7.47
C LYS A 37 -0.41 21.41 5.98
N LYS A 38 0.02 22.47 5.29
CA LYS A 38 0.40 22.41 3.86
C LYS A 38 1.65 21.54 3.63
N LEU A 39 2.61 21.60 4.55
CA LEU A 39 3.82 20.77 4.53
C LEU A 39 3.47 19.28 4.74
N ILE A 40 2.67 18.97 5.75
CA ILE A 40 2.17 17.60 6.02
C ILE A 40 1.47 17.06 4.78
N ALA A 41 0.53 17.80 4.19
CA ALA A 41 -0.18 17.37 2.99
C ALA A 41 0.75 17.10 1.79
N LYS A 42 1.81 17.90 1.61
CA LYS A 42 2.84 17.67 0.58
C LYS A 42 3.64 16.40 0.86
N SER A 43 4.09 16.20 2.10
CA SER A 43 4.83 15.02 2.53
C SER A 43 4.00 13.75 2.40
N SER A 44 2.75 13.75 2.87
CA SER A 44 1.81 12.62 2.73
C SER A 44 1.55 12.29 1.26
N LYS A 45 1.42 13.29 0.37
CA LYS A 45 1.27 13.05 -1.08
C LYS A 45 2.50 12.38 -1.68
N LYS A 46 3.71 12.76 -1.26
CA LYS A 46 4.97 12.16 -1.76
C LYS A 46 5.11 10.72 -1.26
N LEU A 47 4.87 10.49 0.03
CA LEU A 47 4.90 9.16 0.64
C LEU A 47 3.86 8.22 0.02
N ALA A 48 2.60 8.66 -0.11
CA ALA A 48 1.55 7.85 -0.72
C ALA A 48 1.88 7.43 -2.17
N LYS A 49 2.53 8.29 -2.95
CA LYS A 49 3.00 7.93 -4.30
C LYS A 49 4.10 6.86 -4.28
N LEU A 50 5.05 6.97 -3.35
CA LEU A 50 6.14 5.99 -3.23
C LEU A 50 5.61 4.63 -2.73
N VAL A 51 4.83 4.66 -1.66
CA VAL A 51 4.18 3.47 -1.09
C VAL A 51 3.25 2.83 -2.12
N GLY A 52 2.41 3.59 -2.81
CA GLY A 52 1.54 3.06 -3.87
C GLY A 52 2.32 2.42 -5.02
N LYS A 53 3.46 2.99 -5.42
CA LYS A 53 4.35 2.37 -6.42
C LYS A 53 4.96 1.06 -5.92
N GLN A 54 5.43 1.02 -4.68
CA GLN A 54 6.00 -0.20 -4.09
C GLN A 54 4.93 -1.28 -3.90
N MET A 55 3.76 -0.95 -3.35
CA MET A 55 2.64 -1.90 -3.22
C MET A 55 2.22 -2.46 -4.59
N LYS A 56 2.15 -1.63 -5.64
CA LYS A 56 1.86 -2.12 -7.00
C LYS A 56 2.94 -3.10 -7.51
N LYS A 57 4.21 -2.87 -7.20
CA LYS A 57 5.31 -3.80 -7.55
C LYS A 57 5.19 -5.12 -6.79
N GLU A 58 4.96 -5.06 -5.48
CA GLU A 58 4.80 -6.24 -4.63
C GLU A 58 3.57 -7.06 -5.02
N LEU A 59 2.43 -6.42 -5.33
CA LEU A 59 1.25 -7.11 -5.83
C LEU A 59 1.50 -7.80 -7.17
N LYS A 60 2.25 -7.17 -8.09
CA LYS A 60 2.65 -7.81 -9.35
C LYS A 60 3.55 -9.02 -9.11
N LYS A 61 4.48 -8.95 -8.15
CA LYS A 61 5.32 -10.11 -7.77
C LYS A 61 4.45 -11.25 -7.24
N ILE A 62 3.57 -10.97 -6.28
CA ILE A 62 2.65 -11.97 -5.70
C ILE A 62 1.77 -12.58 -6.80
N ALA A 63 1.19 -11.77 -7.69
CA ALA A 63 0.39 -12.26 -8.81
C ALA A 63 1.20 -13.13 -9.77
N SER A 64 2.45 -12.75 -10.08
CA SER A 64 3.33 -13.54 -10.94
C SER A 64 3.76 -14.87 -10.32
N LEU A 65 3.97 -14.89 -9.00
CA LEU A 65 4.27 -16.11 -8.25
C LEU A 65 3.05 -17.04 -8.21
N LYS A 66 1.85 -16.49 -8.00
CA LYS A 66 0.60 -17.25 -8.03
C LYS A 66 0.33 -17.87 -9.41
N LYS A 67 0.48 -17.09 -10.50
CA LYS A 67 0.37 -17.61 -11.88
C LYS A 67 1.37 -18.74 -12.18
N ARG A 68 2.60 -18.64 -11.67
CA ARG A 68 3.60 -19.72 -11.82
C ARG A 68 3.27 -20.96 -11.01
N ALA A 69 2.61 -20.80 -9.86
CA ALA A 69 2.18 -21.92 -9.03
C ALA A 69 0.98 -22.66 -9.67
N ASP A 70 0.01 -21.92 -10.22
CA ASP A 70 -1.16 -22.49 -10.87
C ASP A 70 -0.78 -23.20 -12.20
N GLY A 71 0.09 -22.59 -13.03
CA GLY A 71 0.56 -23.23 -14.27
C GLY A 71 1.46 -24.46 -14.08
N LYS A 72 1.98 -24.70 -12.86
CA LYS A 72 2.65 -25.96 -12.51
C LYS A 72 1.68 -27.07 -12.12
N LYS A 73 0.50 -26.73 -11.59
CA LYS A 73 -0.54 -27.71 -11.28
C LYS A 73 -1.21 -28.24 -12.54
N GLU A 74 -1.55 -27.36 -13.49
CA GLU A 74 -2.14 -27.78 -14.77
C GLU A 74 -1.26 -28.78 -15.53
N LYS A 75 0.05 -28.55 -15.60
CA LYS A 75 0.99 -29.49 -16.24
C LYS A 75 1.09 -30.85 -15.54
N HIS A 76 0.88 -30.90 -14.23
CA HIS A 76 0.96 -32.14 -13.47
C HIS A 76 -0.34 -32.95 -13.56
N GLU A 77 -1.48 -32.30 -13.78
CA GLU A 77 -2.77 -32.95 -14.05
C GLU A 77 -2.85 -33.47 -15.49
N GLU A 78 -2.35 -32.74 -16.50
CA GLU A 78 -2.27 -33.25 -17.88
C GLU A 78 -1.37 -34.50 -18.00
N LEU A 79 -0.24 -34.54 -17.28
CA LEU A 79 0.67 -35.70 -17.28
C LEU A 79 0.18 -36.90 -16.46
N ALA A 80 -0.78 -36.71 -15.55
CA ALA A 80 -1.35 -37.79 -14.74
C ALA A 80 -2.59 -38.45 -15.39
N THR A 81 -3.10 -37.87 -16.48
CA THR A 81 -4.29 -38.34 -17.20
C THR A 81 -3.97 -38.86 -18.61
N ALA A 82 -2.70 -38.84 -19.02
CA ALA A 82 -2.18 -39.42 -20.27
C ALA A 82 -1.41 -40.71 -19.97
#